data_AF-A0A397JF39-F1
#
_entry.id   AF-A0A397JF39-F1
#
_cell.length_a   1.000
_cell.length_b   1.000
_cell.length_c   1.000
_cell.angle_alpha   90.00
_cell.angle_beta   90.00
_cell.angle_gamma   90.00
#
_symmetry.space_group_name_H-M   'P 1'
#
loop_
_entity.id
_entity.type
_entity.pdbx_description
1 polymer ?
#
loop_
_entity_poly.entity_id
_entity_poly.type
_entity_poly.pdbx_seq_one_letter_code
_entity_poly.pdbx_strand_id
1 'polypeptide(L)'
;MFTPHSIFSNFQWKHYRKKKLITSTILPPRKIVTIQLPNRGNAFQITSSIITNEHTAEIASWIDKKEVTYDVNNNPYEFNLILRGSRDGFGTDVFWNLCNQKTNLVVVVKVKDTDEILGGYNPIGWNSNLNNYFKTKDSFIFSLKNGSIKNHILSRVKNASFAIYSYLRHNGPNFGGTDFYMYRTNNFYTNKINGYEKLIRTTTGEFLADDYETETKLDHEKYDKKVYNGTYEQLKNIAGHSLSEGSKGFGKSTHDSAVARRQVKVKMHNNNDA
;
A
#
# COMPACT_ATOMS: atom_id res chain seq x y z
N MET A 1 3.98 -86.26 -36.39
CA MET A 1 5.08 -86.69 -35.51
C MET A 1 6.05 -85.51 -35.41
N PHE A 2 6.15 -84.91 -34.22
CA PHE A 2 7.16 -83.96 -33.69
C PHE A 2 7.64 -82.70 -34.48
N THR A 3 7.10 -81.52 -34.10
CA THR A 3 7.72 -80.29 -33.49
C THR A 3 9.17 -79.84 -33.84
N PRO A 4 9.63 -78.59 -33.50
CA PRO A 4 9.12 -77.22 -33.75
C PRO A 4 10.24 -76.10 -33.87
N HIS A 5 9.83 -74.80 -33.89
CA HIS A 5 10.58 -73.53 -33.61
C HIS A 5 11.62 -73.06 -34.68
N SER A 6 11.86 -71.76 -34.98
CA SER A 6 11.70 -70.52 -34.22
C SER A 6 11.69 -69.23 -35.10
N ILE A 7 10.88 -68.25 -34.68
CA ILE A 7 11.15 -66.80 -34.48
C ILE A 7 11.34 -65.81 -35.66
N PHE A 8 10.76 -64.63 -35.39
CA PHE A 8 10.37 -63.42 -36.11
C PHE A 8 11.42 -62.51 -36.81
N SER A 9 10.82 -61.63 -37.65
CA SER A 9 11.25 -60.30 -38.16
C SER A 9 12.00 -60.33 -39.50
N ASN A 10 11.72 -59.51 -40.51
CA ASN A 10 11.30 -58.11 -40.50
C ASN A 10 10.43 -57.72 -41.71
N PHE A 11 9.59 -56.71 -41.47
CA PHE A 11 8.67 -56.02 -42.38
C PHE A 11 9.37 -55.27 -43.53
N GLN A 12 8.84 -55.43 -44.75
CA GLN A 12 8.94 -54.45 -45.84
C GLN A 12 7.66 -54.52 -46.68
N TRP A 13 6.77 -53.52 -46.57
CA TRP A 13 5.80 -53.23 -47.62
C TRP A 13 5.63 -51.73 -47.82
N LYS A 14 6.02 -51.29 -49.02
CA LYS A 14 5.77 -49.96 -49.61
C LYS A 14 4.27 -49.73 -49.70
N HIS A 15 3.79 -48.53 -49.35
CA HIS A 15 2.51 -48.03 -49.83
C HIS A 15 2.61 -46.57 -50.30
N TYR A 16 2.35 -46.42 -51.60
CA TYR A 16 2.07 -45.18 -52.32
C TYR A 16 0.87 -44.44 -51.69
N ARG A 17 1.00 -43.13 -51.46
CA ARG A 17 -0.16 -42.25 -51.17
C ARG A 17 -0.11 -41.03 -52.07
N LYS A 18 -1.15 -40.87 -52.88
CA LYS A 18 -1.39 -39.77 -53.84
C LYS A 18 -1.20 -38.40 -53.16
N LYS A 19 -0.43 -37.51 -53.78
CA LYS A 19 -0.37 -36.08 -53.40
C LYS A 19 -1.75 -35.46 -53.64
N LYS A 20 -2.46 -35.12 -52.55
CA LYS A 20 -3.70 -34.33 -52.61
C LYS A 20 -3.30 -32.86 -52.69
N LEU A 21 -3.72 -32.16 -53.74
CA LEU A 21 -3.49 -30.73 -53.89
C LEU A 21 -4.29 -29.99 -52.81
N ILE A 22 -3.60 -29.24 -51.93
CA ILE A 22 -4.26 -28.41 -50.91
C ILE A 22 -4.50 -27.05 -51.56
N THR A 23 -5.74 -26.78 -51.96
CA THR A 23 -6.17 -25.43 -52.32
C THR A 23 -6.33 -24.62 -51.03
N SER A 24 -5.45 -23.64 -50.83
CA SER A 24 -5.57 -22.67 -49.73
C SER A 24 -6.66 -21.65 -50.08
N THR A 25 -7.71 -21.56 -49.27
CA THR A 25 -8.66 -20.45 -49.33
C THR A 25 -8.00 -19.24 -48.69
N ILE A 26 -7.58 -18.27 -49.50
CA ILE A 26 -7.06 -16.99 -49.00
C ILE A 26 -8.24 -16.24 -48.35
N LEU A 27 -8.26 -16.19 -47.02
CA LEU A 27 -9.22 -15.37 -46.30
C LEU A 27 -8.88 -13.88 -46.50
N PRO A 28 -9.88 -13.00 -46.62
CA PRO A 28 -9.64 -11.58 -46.76
C PRO A 28 -8.91 -11.02 -45.52
N PRO A 29 -8.15 -9.91 -45.66
CA PRO A 29 -7.43 -9.30 -44.56
C PRO A 29 -8.40 -8.96 -43.41
N ARG A 30 -8.12 -9.50 -42.22
CA ARG A 30 -8.88 -9.18 -41.01
C ARG A 30 -8.71 -7.68 -40.74
N LYS A 31 -9.79 -6.89 -40.79
CA LYS A 31 -9.78 -5.48 -40.34
C LYS A 31 -9.38 -5.46 -38.87
N ILE A 32 -8.19 -4.96 -38.57
CA ILE A 32 -7.75 -4.71 -37.21
C ILE A 32 -8.53 -3.49 -36.74
N VAL A 33 -9.58 -3.71 -35.96
CA VAL A 33 -10.15 -2.63 -35.15
C VAL A 33 -9.16 -2.40 -34.03
N THR A 34 -8.40 -1.31 -34.12
CA THR A 34 -7.61 -0.81 -33.00
C THR A 34 -8.60 -0.46 -31.90
N ILE A 35 -8.82 -1.39 -30.96
CA ILE A 35 -9.38 -1.04 -29.67
C ILE A 35 -8.30 -0.17 -29.03
N GLN A 36 -8.46 1.14 -29.18
CA GLN A 36 -7.67 2.09 -28.43
C GLN A 36 -8.08 1.86 -26.98
N LEU A 37 -7.29 1.08 -26.24
CA LEU A 37 -7.44 0.97 -24.80
C LEU A 37 -7.45 2.41 -24.27
N PRO A 38 -8.43 2.76 -23.41
CA PRO A 38 -8.51 4.11 -22.89
C PRO A 38 -7.14 4.48 -22.33
N ASN A 39 -6.70 5.67 -22.73
CA ASN A 39 -5.45 6.26 -22.30
C ASN A 39 -5.32 6.01 -20.78
N ARG A 40 -4.36 5.18 -20.35
CA ARG A 40 -4.04 5.00 -18.91
C ARG A 40 -3.30 6.24 -18.37
N GLY A 41 -3.67 7.42 -18.85
CA GLY A 41 -3.32 8.70 -18.26
C GLY A 41 -4.27 8.90 -17.09
N ASN A 42 -3.70 8.84 -15.88
CA ASN A 42 -4.37 8.75 -14.59
C ASN A 42 -4.90 7.32 -14.33
N ALA A 43 -4.01 6.43 -13.88
CA ALA A 43 -4.45 5.42 -12.93
C ALA A 43 -5.29 6.16 -11.89
N PHE A 44 -6.54 5.75 -11.67
CA PHE A 44 -7.41 6.28 -10.62
C PHE A 44 -6.64 6.15 -9.31
N GLN A 45 -5.85 7.17 -8.96
CA GLN A 45 -5.29 7.33 -7.64
C GLN A 45 -6.52 7.53 -6.77
N ILE A 46 -6.94 6.47 -6.09
CA ILE A 46 -8.06 6.55 -5.16
C ILE A 46 -7.54 7.35 -3.99
N THR A 47 -7.73 8.67 -4.07
CA THR A 47 -7.38 9.61 -3.02
C THR A 47 -8.31 9.38 -1.83
N SER A 48 -7.83 9.68 -0.62
CA SER A 48 -8.67 9.72 0.58
C SER A 48 -9.92 10.59 0.34
N SER A 49 -11.06 10.15 0.86
CA SER A 49 -12.29 10.96 0.92
C SER A 49 -12.55 11.55 2.30
N ILE A 50 -11.75 11.20 3.31
CA ILE A 50 -11.90 11.65 4.69
C ILE A 50 -10.91 12.78 5.02
N ILE A 51 -9.66 12.65 4.61
CA ILE A 51 -8.59 13.61 4.92
C ILE A 51 -8.10 14.36 3.69
N THR A 52 -7.68 15.61 3.89
CA THR A 52 -7.11 16.46 2.84
C THR A 52 -5.58 16.38 2.82
N ASN A 53 -4.94 17.04 1.86
CA ASN A 53 -3.49 17.09 1.79
C ASN A 53 -2.85 17.87 2.97
N GLU A 54 -3.57 18.82 3.55
CA GLU A 54 -3.14 19.53 4.75
C GLU A 54 -3.10 18.57 5.95
N HIS A 55 -4.13 17.74 6.10
CA HIS A 55 -4.17 16.70 7.13
C HIS A 55 -3.03 15.68 6.94
N THR A 56 -2.74 15.25 5.71
CA THR A 56 -1.64 14.30 5.45
C THR A 56 -0.28 14.92 5.75
N ALA A 57 -0.06 16.21 5.43
CA ALA A 57 1.16 16.93 5.77
C ALA A 57 1.36 17.07 7.29
N GLU A 58 0.28 17.28 8.04
CA GLU A 58 0.31 17.32 9.49
C GLU A 58 0.60 15.96 10.12
N ILE A 59 -0.10 14.90 9.69
CA ILE A 59 0.16 13.53 10.13
C ILE A 59 1.62 13.14 9.82
N ALA A 60 2.13 13.46 8.63
CA ALA A 60 3.53 13.27 8.25
C ALA A 60 4.50 13.94 9.23
N SER A 61 4.18 15.16 9.65
CA SER A 61 4.97 15.94 10.60
C SER A 61 4.95 15.32 12.00
N TRP A 62 3.81 14.77 12.44
CA TRP A 62 3.69 14.06 13.71
C TRP A 62 4.49 12.75 13.74
N ILE A 63 4.52 12.03 12.61
CA ILE A 63 5.34 10.82 12.43
C ILE A 63 6.83 11.15 12.58
N ASP A 64 7.28 12.24 11.96
CA ASP A 64 8.68 12.69 12.04
C ASP A 64 9.00 13.48 13.31
N LYS A 65 8.01 13.68 14.18
CA LYS A 65 8.12 14.46 15.42
C LYS A 65 8.62 15.89 15.18
N LYS A 66 8.22 16.50 14.05
CA LYS A 66 8.56 17.88 13.72
C LYS A 66 7.74 18.87 14.54
N GLU A 67 8.37 19.98 14.88
CA GLU A 67 7.70 21.15 15.48
C GLU A 67 6.92 21.95 14.44
N VAL A 68 7.50 22.09 13.25
CA VAL A 68 6.90 22.81 12.12
C VAL A 68 6.35 21.80 11.11
N THR A 69 5.07 21.96 10.81
CA THR A 69 4.35 21.15 9.84
C THR A 69 4.96 21.26 8.44
N TYR A 70 5.04 20.15 7.72
CA TYR A 70 5.42 20.14 6.31
C TYR A 70 4.49 21.03 5.49
N ASP A 71 5.07 21.71 4.50
CA ASP A 71 4.27 22.29 3.42
C ASP A 71 3.62 21.16 2.62
N VAL A 72 2.38 21.35 2.18
CA VAL A 72 1.62 20.36 1.40
C VAL A 72 2.40 19.91 0.16
N ASN A 73 3.11 20.81 -0.50
CA ASN A 73 3.89 20.52 -1.72
C ASN A 73 5.29 19.95 -1.43
N ASN A 74 5.68 19.86 -0.16
CA ASN A 74 6.97 19.34 0.27
C ASN A 74 6.82 18.27 1.37
N ASN A 75 5.70 17.57 1.38
CA ASN A 75 5.51 16.37 2.20
C ASN A 75 6.37 15.23 1.64
N PRO A 76 7.28 14.62 2.44
CA PRO A 76 8.12 13.51 1.97
C PRO A 76 7.36 12.18 1.81
N TYR A 77 6.09 12.14 2.22
CA TYR A 77 5.28 10.93 2.25
C TYR A 77 4.11 10.97 1.26
N GLU A 78 3.92 9.84 0.59
CA GLU A 78 2.69 9.52 -0.13
C GLU A 78 1.88 8.56 0.75
N PHE A 79 0.61 8.88 0.94
CA PHE A 79 -0.33 8.02 1.66
C PHE A 79 -1.21 7.29 0.66
N ASN A 80 -1.03 5.97 0.60
CA ASN A 80 -1.75 5.12 -0.34
C ASN A 80 -2.89 4.40 0.35
N LEU A 81 -4.11 4.64 -0.13
CA LEU A 81 -5.31 4.01 0.37
C LEU A 81 -5.30 2.50 0.16
N ILE A 82 -5.39 1.75 1.26
CA ILE A 82 -5.49 0.28 1.26
C ILE A 82 -6.94 -0.15 1.42
N LEU A 83 -7.67 0.47 2.34
CA LEU A 83 -9.03 0.12 2.70
C LEU A 83 -9.88 1.38 2.78
N ARG A 84 -11.11 1.32 2.26
CA ARG A 84 -12.19 2.28 2.55
C ARG A 84 -13.47 1.53 2.88
N GLY A 85 -14.11 1.85 4.01
CA GLY A 85 -15.33 1.19 4.47
C GLY A 85 -16.45 1.20 3.42
N SER A 86 -16.72 2.35 2.80
CA SER A 86 -17.72 2.47 1.74
C SER A 86 -17.39 1.70 0.44
N ARG A 87 -16.12 1.35 0.20
CA ARG A 87 -15.66 0.60 -0.98
C ARG A 87 -15.54 -0.90 -0.71
N ASP A 88 -14.92 -1.26 0.40
CA ASP A 88 -14.47 -2.63 0.70
C ASP A 88 -15.32 -3.30 1.78
N GLY A 89 -16.14 -2.54 2.50
CA GLY A 89 -16.96 -2.99 3.61
C GLY A 89 -16.42 -2.61 4.98
N PHE A 90 -17.32 -2.63 5.98
CA PHE A 90 -17.06 -2.15 7.34
C PHE A 90 -16.76 -3.26 8.36
N GLY A 91 -16.55 -4.49 7.92
CA GLY A 91 -16.32 -5.63 8.82
C GLY A 91 -14.88 -5.68 9.34
N THR A 92 -14.68 -6.16 10.58
CA THR A 92 -13.32 -6.44 11.09
C THR A 92 -12.57 -7.45 10.22
N ASP A 93 -13.27 -8.41 9.61
CA ASP A 93 -12.71 -9.39 8.68
C ASP A 93 -12.09 -8.72 7.44
N VAL A 94 -12.74 -7.67 6.90
CA VAL A 94 -12.20 -6.86 5.79
C VAL A 94 -10.89 -6.20 6.21
N PHE A 95 -10.87 -5.60 7.40
CA PHE A 95 -9.65 -5.00 7.95
C PHE A 95 -8.52 -6.04 8.08
N TRP A 96 -8.78 -7.22 8.65
CA TRP A 96 -7.75 -8.24 8.78
C TRP A 96 -7.28 -8.77 7.42
N ASN A 97 -8.17 -8.96 6.46
CA ASN A 97 -7.80 -9.41 5.12
C ASN A 97 -6.87 -8.43 4.40
N LEU A 98 -7.09 -7.11 4.58
CA LEU A 98 -6.35 -6.08 3.86
C LEU A 98 -5.15 -5.52 4.63
N CYS A 99 -5.18 -5.50 5.96
CA CYS A 99 -4.21 -4.77 6.79
C CYS A 99 -3.32 -5.68 7.67
N ASN A 100 -3.60 -6.98 7.77
CA ASN A 100 -2.82 -7.88 8.63
C ASN A 100 -1.32 -7.86 8.26
N GLN A 101 -0.48 -7.70 9.28
CA GLN A 101 0.98 -7.64 9.21
C GLN A 101 1.56 -6.51 8.33
N LYS A 102 0.73 -5.60 7.81
CA LYS A 102 1.22 -4.39 7.14
C LYS A 102 1.65 -3.36 8.17
N THR A 103 2.75 -2.67 7.89
CA THR A 103 3.37 -1.67 8.76
C THR A 103 3.15 -0.25 8.25
N ASN A 104 3.45 0.75 9.08
CA ASN A 104 3.28 2.17 8.76
C ASN A 104 1.86 2.53 8.27
N LEU A 105 0.86 2.02 8.99
CA LEU A 105 -0.55 2.23 8.68
C LEU A 105 -1.09 3.45 9.41
N VAL A 106 -1.81 4.31 8.70
CA VAL A 106 -2.67 5.35 9.26
C VAL A 106 -4.11 4.88 9.13
N VAL A 107 -4.85 4.92 10.23
CA VAL A 107 -6.30 4.71 10.24
C VAL A 107 -6.97 6.06 10.44
N VAL A 108 -7.94 6.39 9.60
CA VAL A 108 -8.78 7.58 9.73
C VAL A 108 -10.25 7.20 9.71
N VAL A 109 -11.04 7.85 10.54
CA VAL A 109 -12.44 7.53 10.78
C VAL A 109 -13.21 8.84 10.77
N LYS A 110 -14.19 8.97 9.88
CA LYS A 110 -15.16 10.06 9.90
C LYS A 110 -16.32 9.64 10.80
N VAL A 111 -16.60 10.39 11.85
CA VAL A 111 -17.68 10.07 12.78
C VAL A 111 -19.03 10.39 12.16
N LYS A 112 -19.97 9.45 12.22
CA LYS A 112 -21.30 9.58 11.62
C LYS A 112 -22.05 10.81 12.13
N ASP A 113 -22.73 11.50 11.22
CA ASP A 113 -23.56 12.69 11.48
C ASP A 113 -22.77 13.88 12.08
N THR A 114 -21.44 13.91 11.88
CA THR A 114 -20.56 15.00 12.34
C THR A 114 -19.42 15.27 11.35
N ASP A 115 -18.71 16.37 11.56
CA ASP A 115 -17.45 16.69 10.87
C ASP A 115 -16.20 16.22 11.65
N GLU A 116 -16.38 15.38 12.68
CA GLU A 116 -15.28 14.90 13.51
C GLU A 116 -14.48 13.81 12.78
N ILE A 117 -13.16 13.97 12.72
CA ILE A 117 -12.23 12.98 12.17
C ILE A 117 -11.32 12.49 13.28
N LEU A 118 -11.28 11.18 13.48
CA LEU A 118 -10.45 10.50 14.47
C LEU A 118 -9.50 9.53 13.78
N GLY A 119 -8.39 9.21 14.41
CA GLY A 119 -7.46 8.28 13.80
C GLY A 119 -6.30 7.86 14.67
N GLY A 120 -5.41 7.08 14.06
CA GLY A 120 -4.16 6.67 14.68
C GLY A 120 -3.16 6.14 13.67
N TYR A 121 -1.88 6.27 14.01
CA TYR A 121 -0.76 5.76 13.22
C TYR A 121 -0.11 4.59 13.93
N ASN A 122 0.00 3.46 13.25
CA ASN A 122 0.68 2.26 13.72
C ASN A 122 1.91 1.96 12.85
N PRO A 123 3.14 2.19 13.36
CA PRO A 123 4.37 1.90 12.62
C PRO A 123 4.69 0.42 12.47
N ILE A 124 4.19 -0.45 13.37
CA ILE A 124 4.62 -1.85 13.48
C ILE A 124 3.60 -2.86 12.96
N GLY A 125 2.39 -2.41 12.63
CA GLY A 125 1.31 -3.25 12.13
C GLY A 125 0.57 -4.03 13.23
N TRP A 126 -0.47 -4.75 12.81
CA TRP A 126 -1.22 -5.70 13.65
C TRP A 126 -0.95 -7.13 13.18
N ASN A 127 -1.14 -8.12 14.05
CA ASN A 127 -0.97 -9.52 13.69
C ASN A 127 -2.13 -10.37 14.22
N SER A 128 -2.99 -10.84 13.32
CA SER A 128 -4.16 -11.65 13.62
C SER A 128 -3.84 -12.98 14.30
N ASN A 129 -2.60 -13.48 14.16
CA ASN A 129 -2.17 -14.75 14.73
C ASN A 129 -1.84 -14.63 16.23
N LEU A 130 -1.81 -13.40 16.75
CA LEU A 130 -1.34 -13.08 18.09
C LEU A 130 -2.38 -12.22 18.80
N ASN A 131 -3.08 -12.80 19.78
CA ASN A 131 -4.03 -12.07 20.63
C ASN A 131 -3.28 -11.36 21.76
N ASN A 132 -2.48 -10.34 21.45
CA ASN A 132 -1.58 -9.70 22.40
C ASN A 132 -1.34 -8.21 22.11
N TYR A 133 -0.74 -7.53 23.08
CA TYR A 133 -0.17 -6.21 22.90
C TYR A 133 1.18 -6.24 22.20
N PHE A 134 1.42 -5.21 21.40
CA PHE A 134 2.66 -4.97 20.68
C PHE A 134 3.28 -3.66 21.12
N LYS A 135 4.57 -3.73 21.42
CA LYS A 135 5.31 -2.62 22.02
C LYS A 135 5.82 -1.65 20.95
N THR A 136 5.45 -0.38 21.07
CA THR A 136 6.05 0.71 20.28
C THR A 136 5.92 2.05 21.01
N LYS A 137 6.87 2.97 20.79
CA LYS A 137 6.80 4.37 21.26
C LYS A 137 6.41 5.35 20.15
N ASP A 138 6.39 4.90 18.90
CA ASP A 138 6.25 5.76 17.73
C ASP A 138 4.82 5.75 17.17
N SER A 139 3.91 5.03 17.82
CA SER A 139 2.47 5.12 17.57
C SER A 139 1.90 6.41 18.15
N PHE A 140 0.77 6.86 17.62
CA PHE A 140 -0.03 7.95 18.17
C PHE A 140 -1.49 7.81 17.72
N ILE A 141 -2.40 8.37 18.50
CA ILE A 141 -3.80 8.57 18.12
C ILE A 141 -4.09 10.07 18.03
N PHE A 142 -5.09 10.44 17.23
CA PHE A 142 -5.37 11.84 16.98
C PHE A 142 -6.85 12.15 16.75
N SER A 143 -7.17 13.44 16.84
CA SER A 143 -8.40 14.05 16.35
C SER A 143 -8.06 15.24 15.47
N LEU A 144 -8.68 15.29 14.30
CA LEU A 144 -8.63 16.39 13.34
C LEU A 144 -10.01 17.06 13.33
N LYS A 145 -10.02 18.39 13.19
CA LYS A 145 -11.26 19.16 13.10
C LYS A 145 -11.17 20.07 11.89
N ASN A 146 -12.25 20.14 11.11
CA ASN A 146 -12.36 21.13 10.04
C ASN A 146 -12.21 22.55 10.62
N GLY A 147 -11.26 23.32 10.08
CA GLY A 147 -10.98 24.70 10.51
C GLY A 147 -9.55 24.90 11.02
N SER A 148 -9.39 25.53 12.19
CA SER A 148 -8.07 25.89 12.71
C SER A 148 -7.31 24.67 13.26
N ILE A 149 -6.09 24.47 12.76
CA ILE A 149 -5.08 23.49 13.23
C ILE A 149 -4.93 23.49 14.77
N LYS A 150 -5.16 24.64 15.43
CA LYS A 150 -5.09 24.77 16.89
C LYS A 150 -6.03 23.83 17.66
N ASN A 151 -7.04 23.29 16.99
CA ASN A 151 -8.02 22.39 17.60
C ASN A 151 -7.73 20.90 17.37
N HIS A 152 -6.61 20.58 16.72
CA HIS A 152 -6.18 19.20 16.53
C HIS A 152 -5.58 18.64 17.81
N ILE A 153 -5.84 17.37 18.07
CA ILE A 153 -5.31 16.67 19.23
C ILE A 153 -4.34 15.61 18.73
N LEU A 154 -3.08 15.72 19.13
CA LEU A 154 -2.10 14.65 19.04
C LEU A 154 -1.90 14.02 20.42
N SER A 155 -2.12 12.71 20.49
CA SER A 155 -1.95 11.91 21.69
C SER A 155 -0.89 10.83 21.43
N ARG A 156 0.31 10.99 22.02
CA ARG A 156 1.40 10.04 21.85
C ARG A 156 1.25 8.88 22.82
N VAL A 157 2.02 7.81 22.58
CA VAL A 157 2.07 6.66 23.48
C VAL A 157 2.63 7.07 24.85
N LYS A 158 1.86 6.83 25.90
CA LYS A 158 2.28 6.95 27.30
C LYS A 158 2.94 5.67 27.80
N ASN A 159 2.37 4.51 27.47
CA ASN A 159 2.91 3.21 27.82
C ASN A 159 3.12 2.34 26.59
N ALA A 160 4.40 2.18 26.21
CA ALA A 160 4.79 1.44 25.03
C ALA A 160 4.25 0.01 25.01
N SER A 161 4.17 -0.66 26.17
CA SER A 161 3.72 -2.06 26.27
C SER A 161 2.23 -2.24 25.96
N PHE A 162 1.45 -1.16 25.94
CA PHE A 162 0.02 -1.18 25.63
C PHE A 162 -0.34 -0.41 24.35
N ALA A 163 0.63 -0.04 23.51
CA ALA A 163 0.42 0.88 22.39
C ALA A 163 -0.54 0.31 21.32
N ILE A 164 -0.33 -0.94 20.90
CA ILE A 164 -1.09 -1.58 19.82
C ILE A 164 -1.61 -2.91 20.36
N TYR A 165 -2.88 -3.22 20.11
CA TYR A 165 -3.48 -4.50 20.51
C TYR A 165 -4.02 -5.22 19.28
N SER A 166 -3.72 -6.50 19.14
CA SER A 166 -4.32 -7.35 18.10
C SER A 166 -5.29 -8.32 18.74
N TYR A 167 -6.53 -8.35 18.26
CA TYR A 167 -7.55 -9.30 18.69
C TYR A 167 -8.52 -9.62 17.56
N LEU A 168 -8.27 -10.73 16.88
CA LEU A 168 -8.94 -11.09 15.63
C LEU A 168 -10.47 -11.24 15.76
N ARG A 169 -10.97 -11.73 16.89
CA ARG A 169 -12.37 -12.18 17.00
C ARG A 169 -13.39 -11.07 16.79
N HIS A 170 -13.15 -9.90 17.38
CA HIS A 170 -14.14 -8.83 17.41
C HIS A 170 -13.58 -7.45 17.13
N ASN A 171 -12.26 -7.29 17.03
CA ASN A 171 -11.65 -5.98 16.84
C ASN A 171 -11.04 -5.87 15.45
N GLY A 172 -11.10 -4.68 14.87
CA GLY A 172 -10.31 -4.31 13.70
C GLY A 172 -9.02 -3.61 14.17
N PRO A 173 -8.75 -2.36 13.75
CA PRO A 173 -7.68 -1.58 14.34
C PRO A 173 -7.95 -1.33 15.83
N ASN A 174 -6.93 -1.54 16.68
CA ASN A 174 -7.00 -1.24 18.10
C ASN A 174 -5.68 -0.62 18.58
N PHE A 175 -5.80 0.61 19.08
CA PHE A 175 -4.78 1.39 19.73
C PHE A 175 -5.08 1.45 21.23
N GLY A 176 -4.13 1.04 22.06
CA GLY A 176 -4.24 1.20 23.52
C GLY A 176 -5.00 0.07 24.21
N GLY A 177 -5.58 -0.88 23.46
CA GLY A 177 -6.49 -1.91 23.98
C GLY A 177 -7.89 -1.35 24.23
N THR A 178 -7.97 -0.16 24.82
CA THR A 178 -9.21 0.54 25.18
C THR A 178 -9.28 1.98 24.69
N ASP A 179 -8.15 2.58 24.31
CA ASP A 179 -8.06 4.03 24.05
C ASP A 179 -8.78 4.43 22.75
N PHE A 180 -8.55 3.69 21.66
CA PHE A 180 -9.24 3.89 20.38
C PHE A 180 -9.27 2.60 19.56
N TYR A 181 -10.45 2.05 19.31
CA TYR A 181 -10.56 0.77 18.59
C TYR A 181 -11.88 0.59 17.84
N MET A 182 -11.83 -0.24 16.80
CA MET A 182 -13.00 -0.75 16.10
C MET A 182 -13.51 -2.04 16.75
N TYR A 183 -14.82 -2.22 16.82
CA TYR A 183 -15.48 -3.44 17.28
C TYR A 183 -16.59 -3.84 16.32
N ARG A 184 -16.61 -5.09 15.87
CA ARG A 184 -17.61 -5.66 14.93
C ARG A 184 -17.68 -4.96 13.57
N THR A 185 -18.66 -4.09 13.35
CA THR A 185 -18.97 -3.57 12.02
C THR A 185 -19.30 -2.11 12.10
N ASN A 186 -18.37 -1.25 11.66
CA ASN A 186 -18.53 0.20 11.68
C ASN A 186 -18.66 0.86 13.07
N ASN A 187 -18.63 0.10 14.18
CA ASN A 187 -18.61 0.66 15.53
C ASN A 187 -17.17 0.91 15.96
N PHE A 188 -16.90 2.13 16.41
CA PHE A 188 -15.66 2.54 17.03
C PHE A 188 -15.90 2.99 18.46
N TYR A 189 -14.85 2.90 19.27
CA TYR A 189 -14.88 3.26 20.68
C TYR A 189 -13.68 4.12 21.01
N THR A 190 -13.91 5.15 21.82
CA THR A 190 -12.87 5.89 22.52
C THR A 190 -13.16 5.85 24.01
N ASN A 191 -12.34 5.18 24.82
CA ASN A 191 -12.56 5.08 26.27
C ASN A 191 -11.42 5.73 27.06
N LYS A 192 -11.30 5.36 28.34
CA LYS A 192 -10.25 5.84 29.25
C LYS A 192 -8.87 5.56 28.65
N ILE A 193 -7.99 6.53 28.87
CA ILE A 193 -6.61 6.49 28.39
C ILE A 193 -5.81 5.50 29.25
N ASN A 194 -5.27 4.46 28.63
CA ASN A 194 -4.34 3.53 29.27
C ASN A 194 -3.00 3.51 28.51
N GLY A 195 -3.05 3.37 27.18
CA GLY A 195 -1.87 3.32 26.32
C GLY A 195 -1.31 4.68 25.91
N TYR A 196 -2.16 5.69 25.76
CA TYR A 196 -1.81 7.00 25.20
C TYR A 196 -1.80 8.13 26.24
N GLU A 197 -1.56 9.37 25.84
CA GLU A 197 -1.43 10.51 26.77
C GLU A 197 -2.72 11.30 26.97
N LYS A 198 -3.52 11.44 25.90
CA LYS A 198 -4.70 12.32 25.81
C LYS A 198 -5.90 11.61 25.21
N LEU A 199 -7.10 12.01 25.64
CA LEU A 199 -8.34 11.65 24.98
C LEU A 199 -8.39 12.41 23.65
N ILE A 200 -8.82 11.73 22.59
CA ILE A 200 -9.00 12.34 21.27
C ILE A 200 -10.43 12.81 21.04
N ARG A 201 -11.35 12.49 21.94
CA ARG A 201 -12.77 12.83 21.86
C ARG A 201 -13.30 13.25 23.21
N THR A 202 -14.16 14.28 23.25
CA THR A 202 -14.76 14.78 24.49
C THR A 202 -15.71 13.75 25.12
N THR A 203 -16.51 13.08 24.28
CA THR A 203 -17.44 12.04 24.71
C THR A 203 -16.81 10.66 24.54
N THR A 204 -16.59 9.96 25.64
CA THR A 204 -16.12 8.56 25.62
C THR A 204 -17.26 7.59 25.36
N GLY A 205 -16.94 6.42 24.82
CA GLY A 205 -17.89 5.36 24.49
C GLY A 205 -17.94 5.08 23.00
N GLU A 206 -19.05 4.47 22.59
CA GLU A 206 -19.30 4.04 21.23
C GLU A 206 -19.68 5.20 20.30
N PHE A 207 -19.27 5.09 19.04
CA PHE A 207 -19.80 5.86 17.93
C PHE A 207 -19.73 5.05 16.64
N LEU A 208 -20.55 5.43 15.68
CA LEU A 208 -20.54 4.85 14.33
C LEU A 208 -19.64 5.68 13.43
N ALA A 209 -18.93 5.04 12.50
CA ALA A 209 -18.28 5.78 11.42
C ALA A 209 -19.29 6.04 10.27
N ASP A 210 -19.17 7.22 9.66
CA ASP A 210 -19.76 7.50 8.35
C ASP A 210 -18.96 6.73 7.28
N ASP A 211 -17.63 6.83 7.37
CA ASP A 211 -16.68 6.03 6.62
C ASP A 211 -15.38 5.88 7.44
N TYR A 212 -14.55 4.91 7.09
CA TYR A 212 -13.19 4.81 7.62
C TYR A 212 -12.22 4.36 6.52
N GLU A 213 -10.99 4.84 6.61
CA GLU A 213 -9.93 4.50 5.67
C GLU A 213 -8.70 4.01 6.41
N THR A 214 -7.94 3.12 5.76
CA THR A 214 -6.60 2.75 6.18
C THR A 214 -5.63 3.00 5.02
N GLU A 215 -4.56 3.72 5.32
CA GLU A 215 -3.56 4.16 4.36
C GLU A 215 -2.18 3.66 4.78
N THR A 216 -1.36 3.26 3.82
CA THR A 216 0.07 3.00 4.08
C THR A 216 0.87 4.24 3.75
N LYS A 217 1.77 4.60 4.66
CA LYS A 217 2.81 5.59 4.41
C LYS A 217 3.89 5.00 3.49
N LEU A 218 4.22 5.70 2.42
CA LEU A 218 5.42 5.47 1.61
C LEU A 218 6.36 6.67 1.71
N ASP A 219 7.64 6.39 1.91
CA ASP A 219 8.71 7.38 2.00
C ASP A 219 9.42 7.46 0.64
N HIS A 220 9.33 8.61 -0.04
CA HIS A 220 9.90 8.79 -1.39
C HIS A 220 11.41 8.53 -1.42
N GLU A 221 12.17 9.02 -0.44
CA GLU A 221 13.62 8.84 -0.44
C GLU A 221 14.01 7.37 -0.23
N LYS A 222 13.28 6.65 0.61
CA LYS A 222 13.53 5.22 0.81
C LYS A 222 13.02 4.39 -0.36
N TYR A 223 11.90 4.79 -0.96
CA TYR A 223 11.33 4.13 -2.12
C TYR A 223 12.30 4.21 -3.30
N ASP A 224 12.80 5.39 -3.64
CA ASP A 224 13.75 5.59 -4.74
C ASP A 224 15.03 4.79 -4.52
N LYS A 225 15.58 4.79 -3.29
CA LYS A 225 16.75 3.95 -2.94
C LYS A 225 16.46 2.45 -3.08
N LYS A 226 15.27 2.00 -2.70
CA LYS A 226 14.85 0.59 -2.82
C LYS A 226 14.70 0.19 -4.28
N VAL A 227 14.08 1.03 -5.10
CA VAL A 227 13.93 0.82 -6.55
C VAL A 227 15.30 0.78 -7.22
N TYR A 228 16.18 1.74 -6.90
CA TYR A 228 17.55 1.76 -7.40
C TYR A 228 18.31 0.47 -7.06
N ASN A 229 18.31 0.06 -5.79
CA ASN A 229 18.99 -1.16 -5.35
C ASN A 229 18.38 -2.42 -6.01
N GLY A 230 17.05 -2.51 -6.12
CA GLY A 230 16.37 -3.62 -6.78
C GLY A 230 16.74 -3.73 -8.26
N THR A 231 16.79 -2.59 -8.96
CA THR A 231 17.18 -2.52 -10.38
C THR A 231 18.66 -2.88 -10.55
N TYR A 232 19.53 -2.40 -9.66
CA TYR A 232 20.96 -2.71 -9.67
C TYR A 232 21.24 -4.20 -9.47
N GLU A 233 20.57 -4.86 -8.53
CA GLU A 233 20.71 -6.30 -8.33
C GLU A 233 20.14 -7.12 -9.51
N GLN A 234 19.03 -6.67 -10.12
CA GLN A 234 18.53 -7.27 -11.36
C GLN A 234 19.55 -7.14 -12.51
N LEU A 235 20.15 -5.98 -12.70
CA LEU A 235 21.17 -5.75 -13.73
C LEU A 235 22.45 -6.55 -13.48
N LYS A 236 22.90 -6.66 -12.22
CA LYS A 236 24.02 -7.54 -11.83
C LYS A 236 23.78 -9.01 -12.20
N ASN A 237 22.56 -9.49 -11.98
CA ASN A 237 22.17 -10.86 -12.29
C ASN A 237 22.13 -11.11 -13.81
N ILE A 238 21.74 -10.10 -14.59
CA ILE A 238 21.74 -10.17 -16.06
C ILE A 238 23.16 -10.06 -16.63
N ALA A 239 24.01 -9.23 -16.04
CA ALA A 239 25.36 -8.92 -16.54
C ALA A 239 26.43 -9.95 -16.15
N GLY A 240 26.07 -11.04 -15.46
CA GLY A 240 27.00 -12.11 -15.07
C GLY A 240 28.20 -11.56 -14.29
N HIS A 241 27.99 -11.16 -13.03
CA HIS A 241 29.06 -10.83 -12.06
C HIS A 241 30.24 -9.99 -12.58
N SER A 242 29.98 -8.94 -13.38
CA SER A 242 31.05 -8.06 -13.90
C SER A 242 30.85 -6.55 -13.64
N LEU A 243 30.03 -6.17 -12.65
CA LEU A 243 29.99 -4.78 -12.16
C LEU A 243 30.81 -4.69 -10.87
N SER A 244 32.06 -4.23 -10.98
CA SER A 244 32.95 -3.95 -9.85
C SER A 244 32.58 -2.65 -9.14
N GLU A 245 32.90 -2.57 -7.84
CA GLU A 245 32.68 -1.42 -6.97
C GLU A 245 33.47 -0.18 -7.45
N GLY A 246 32.84 0.67 -8.25
CA GLY A 246 33.45 1.88 -8.80
C GLY A 246 32.57 3.11 -8.67
N SER A 247 32.03 3.41 -7.48
CA SER A 247 31.38 4.71 -7.22
C SER A 247 31.36 5.09 -5.72
N LYS A 248 32.49 4.94 -5.02
CA LYS A 248 32.70 5.71 -3.77
C LYS A 248 33.15 7.12 -4.17
N GLY A 249 32.20 8.02 -4.42
CA GLY A 249 32.55 9.42 -4.67
C GLY A 249 31.54 10.23 -5.45
N PHE A 250 30.32 10.39 -4.94
CA PHE A 250 29.57 11.64 -5.13
C PHE A 250 28.89 11.98 -3.80
N GLY A 251 29.50 12.94 -3.10
CA GLY A 251 28.97 13.48 -1.86
C GLY A 251 27.59 14.09 -2.11
N LYS A 252 26.63 13.73 -1.26
CA LYS A 252 25.29 14.30 -1.22
C LYS A 252 25.37 15.80 -0.99
N SER A 253 25.01 16.60 -2.00
CA SER A 253 24.45 17.93 -1.77
C SER A 253 22.92 17.84 -1.91
N THR A 254 22.18 18.52 -1.04
CA THR A 254 20.72 18.65 -1.09
C THR A 254 20.25 19.42 -2.34
N HIS A 255 21.17 19.93 -3.16
CA HIS A 255 20.88 20.66 -4.38
C HIS A 255 20.69 19.71 -5.58
N ASP A 256 21.39 18.57 -5.61
CA ASP A 256 21.35 17.62 -6.73
C ASP A 256 20.01 16.87 -6.80
N SER A 257 19.33 16.68 -5.67
CA SER A 257 17.98 16.10 -5.63
C SER A 257 16.91 17.04 -6.22
N ALA A 258 17.09 18.36 -6.11
CA ALA A 258 16.18 19.32 -6.75
C ALA A 258 16.41 19.44 -8.26
N VAL A 259 17.67 19.29 -8.73
CA VAL A 259 18.01 19.25 -10.15
C VAL A 259 17.49 17.95 -10.80
N ALA A 260 17.56 16.82 -10.10
CA ALA A 260 16.94 15.57 -10.53
C ALA A 260 15.40 15.70 -10.66
N ARG A 261 14.74 16.43 -9.75
CA ARG A 261 13.30 16.74 -9.83
C ARG A 261 12.90 17.55 -11.07
N ARG A 262 13.80 18.39 -11.64
CA ARG A 262 13.55 19.11 -12.90
C ARG A 262 13.80 18.25 -14.15
N GLN A 263 14.85 17.43 -14.15
CA GLN A 263 15.22 16.64 -15.34
C GLN A 263 14.26 15.48 -15.61
N VAL A 264 13.71 14.83 -14.57
CA VAL A 264 12.70 13.77 -14.73
C VAL A 264 11.38 14.33 -15.29
N LYS A 265 11.00 15.55 -14.91
CA LYS A 265 9.77 16.20 -15.40
C LYS A 265 9.88 16.65 -16.87
N VAL A 266 11.07 17.09 -17.31
CA VAL A 266 11.33 17.49 -18.72
C VAL A 266 11.40 16.27 -19.64
N LYS A 267 11.95 15.14 -19.17
CA LYS A 267 12.07 13.92 -19.99
C LYS A 267 10.73 13.23 -20.27
N MET A 268 9.70 13.46 -19.45
CA MET A 268 8.34 12.98 -19.72
C MET A 268 7.55 13.85 -20.71
N HIS A 269 7.98 15.08 -21.00
CA HIS A 269 7.33 15.94 -22.01
C HIS A 269 7.87 15.70 -23.42
N ASN A 270 9.14 15.28 -23.58
CA ASN A 270 9.79 15.19 -24.89
C ASN A 270 9.68 13.81 -25.58
N ASN A 271 8.92 12.87 -25.03
CA ASN A 271 8.69 11.54 -25.64
C ASN A 271 7.34 11.43 -26.37
N ASN A 272 6.65 12.54 -26.61
CA ASN A 272 5.38 12.57 -27.34
C ASN A 272 5.47 13.16 -28.75
N ASP A 273 6.65 13.53 -29.23
CA ASP A 273 6.86 13.98 -30.61
C ASP A 273 8.01 13.21 -31.27
N ALA A 274 7.73 11.98 -31.71
CA ALA A 274 8.49 11.24 -32.74
C ALA A 274 7.61 10.15 -33.37
#